data_AF-A0A086D1W3-F1
#
_entry.id   AF-A0A086D1W3-F1
#
_cell.length_a   1.000
_cell.length_b   1.000
_cell.length_c   1.000
_cell.angle_alpha   90.00
_cell.angle_beta   90.00
_cell.angle_gamma   90.00
#
_symmetry.space_group_name_H-M   'P 1'
#
loop_
_entity.id
_entity.type
_entity.pdbx_description
1 polymer ?
#
loop_
_entity_poly.entity_id
_entity_poly.type
_entity_poly.pdbx_seq_one_letter_code
_entity_poly.pdbx_strand_id
1 'polypeptide(L)'
;MEITLHNDGMDRDEFHQLAAGETGETLRHAAKNQLGSDNLSENQVKAIKDEGGEAYEQLIRRMTEHALAVVKLPLDTPIRLSLDFAGGVKG
;
A
#
# COMPACT_ATOMS: atom_id res chain seq x y z
N MET A 1 5.42 0.26 -11.14
CA MET A 1 5.15 0.45 -9.70
C MET A 1 4.57 -0.83 -9.10
N GLU A 2 5.05 -1.23 -7.92
CA GLU A 2 4.60 -2.39 -7.15
C GLU A 2 4.07 -1.92 -5.78
N ILE A 3 3.05 -2.60 -5.23
CA ILE A 3 2.53 -2.34 -3.89
C ILE A 3 3.00 -3.46 -2.97
N THR A 4 3.68 -3.10 -1.91
CA THR A 4 4.18 -4.03 -0.89
C THR A 4 3.35 -3.92 0.39
N LEU A 5 3.26 -5.04 1.12
CA LEU A 5 2.69 -5.06 2.46
C LEU A 5 3.83 -4.97 3.48
N HIS A 6 3.67 -4.13 4.48
CA HIS A 6 4.53 -4.02 5.64
C HIS A 6 3.78 -4.54 6.87
N ASN A 7 4.51 -5.27 7.70
CA ASN A 7 4.03 -5.73 9.00
C ASN A 7 4.36 -4.66 10.05
N ASP A 8 3.32 -4.07 10.65
CA ASP A 8 3.44 -3.01 11.66
C ASP A 8 3.10 -3.51 13.08
N GLY A 9 3.07 -4.83 13.30
CA GLY A 9 2.83 -5.43 14.63
C GLY A 9 1.97 -6.69 14.63
N MET A 10 1.62 -7.23 13.46
CA MET A 10 0.99 -8.53 13.30
C MET A 10 1.96 -9.66 13.65
N ASP A 11 1.43 -10.80 14.11
CA ASP A 11 2.22 -12.01 14.23
C ASP A 11 2.87 -12.38 12.88
N ARG A 12 4.09 -12.91 12.91
CA ARG A 12 4.87 -13.16 11.69
C ARG A 12 4.22 -14.21 10.80
N ASP A 13 3.69 -15.28 11.38
CA ASP A 13 3.11 -16.38 10.61
C ASP A 13 1.75 -15.96 10.05
N GLU A 14 0.96 -15.24 10.86
CA GLU A 14 -0.28 -14.61 10.43
C GLU A 14 -0.05 -13.63 9.26
N PHE A 15 0.94 -12.74 9.39
CA PHE A 15 1.31 -11.81 8.33
C PHE A 15 1.77 -12.53 7.07
N HIS A 16 2.59 -13.57 7.20
CA HIS A 16 3.08 -14.32 6.04
C HIS A 16 1.93 -15.00 5.30
N GLN A 17 0.99 -15.61 6.02
CA GLN A 17 -0.22 -16.21 5.43
C GLN A 17 -1.08 -15.17 4.73
N LEU A 18 -1.31 -14.02 5.36
CA LEU A 18 -2.08 -12.93 4.78
C LEU A 18 -1.39 -12.39 3.52
N ALA A 19 -0.10 -12.07 3.60
CA ALA A 19 0.64 -11.42 2.52
C ALA A 19 0.88 -12.32 1.30
N ALA A 20 1.01 -13.64 1.51
CA ALA A 20 1.20 -14.65 0.47
C ALA A 20 -0.13 -15.24 -0.07
N GLY A 21 -1.24 -15.08 0.67
CA GLY A 21 -2.55 -15.57 0.27
C GLY A 21 -3.34 -14.62 -0.62
N GLU A 22 -4.56 -15.05 -0.95
CA GLU A 22 -5.54 -14.29 -1.75
C GLU A 22 -5.87 -12.92 -1.13
N THR A 23 -5.91 -12.84 0.20
CA THR A 23 -6.12 -11.58 0.93
C THR A 23 -5.02 -10.56 0.60
N GLY A 24 -3.75 -10.99 0.61
CA GLY A 24 -2.62 -10.15 0.28
C GLY A 24 -2.64 -9.69 -1.17
N GLU A 25 -3.03 -10.55 -2.11
CA GLU A 25 -3.23 -10.16 -3.50
C GLU A 25 -4.34 -9.12 -3.64
N THR A 26 -5.48 -9.35 -2.99
CA THR A 26 -6.64 -8.44 -3.02
C THR A 26 -6.30 -7.09 -2.39
N LEU A 27 -5.53 -7.06 -1.30
CA LEU A 27 -5.04 -5.83 -0.68
C LEU A 27 -4.20 -4.99 -1.65
N ARG A 28 -3.22 -5.62 -2.34
CA ARG A 28 -2.39 -4.93 -3.35
C ARG A 28 -3.25 -4.41 -4.50
N HIS A 29 -4.19 -5.21 -4.98
CA HIS A 29 -5.06 -4.82 -6.09
C HIS A 29 -5.99 -3.67 -5.72
N ALA A 30 -6.63 -3.72 -4.54
CA ALA A 30 -7.50 -2.67 -4.05
C ALA A 30 -6.77 -1.33 -3.88
N ALA A 31 -5.55 -1.36 -3.33
CA ALA A 31 -4.73 -0.17 -3.19
C ALA A 31 -4.30 0.42 -4.54
N LYS A 32 -3.98 -0.43 -5.52
CA LYS A 32 -3.69 0.01 -6.89
C LYS A 32 -4.91 0.67 -7.54
N ASN A 33 -6.10 0.12 -7.32
CA ASN A 33 -7.35 0.69 -7.80
C ASN A 33 -7.62 2.05 -7.18
N GLN A 34 -7.37 2.22 -5.87
CA GLN A 34 -7.52 3.51 -5.20
C GLN A 34 -6.66 4.60 -5.86
N LEU A 35 -5.41 4.30 -6.21
CA LEU A 35 -4.56 5.24 -6.94
C LEU A 35 -5.13 5.63 -8.30
N GLY A 36 -5.70 4.65 -9.02
CA GLY A 36 -6.40 4.90 -10.27
C GLY A 36 -7.65 5.76 -10.11
N SER A 37 -8.43 5.52 -9.04
CA SER A 37 -9.62 6.33 -8.70
C SER A 37 -9.27 7.77 -8.31
N ASP A 38 -8.11 7.98 -7.66
CA ASP A 38 -7.58 9.31 -7.36
C ASP A 38 -7.00 10.01 -8.62
N ASN A 39 -7.07 9.36 -9.79
CA ASN A 39 -6.53 9.84 -11.06
C ASN A 39 -5.03 10.19 -10.98
N LEU A 40 -4.28 9.43 -10.16
CA LEU A 40 -2.85 9.62 -9.97
C LEU A 40 -2.07 8.72 -10.94
N SER A 41 -1.28 9.35 -11.81
CA SER A 41 -0.32 8.63 -12.66
C SER A 41 0.89 8.14 -11.86
N GLU A 42 1.60 7.14 -12.37
CA GLU A 42 2.82 6.61 -11.75
C GLU A 42 3.84 7.71 -11.45
N ASN A 43 4.01 8.68 -12.35
CA ASN A 43 4.92 9.81 -12.17
C ASN A 43 4.47 10.76 -11.05
N GLN A 44 3.16 11.00 -10.89
CA GLN A 44 2.63 11.83 -9.79
C GLN A 44 2.80 11.13 -8.45
N VAL A 45 2.49 9.83 -8.38
CA VAL A 45 2.70 9.04 -7.16
C VAL A 45 4.19 9.02 -6.79
N LYS A 46 5.08 8.87 -7.78
CA LYS A 46 6.52 8.94 -7.57
C LYS A 46 6.95 10.32 -7.06
N ALA A 47 6.47 11.41 -7.66
CA ALA A 47 6.76 12.77 -7.19
C ALA A 47 6.31 12.98 -5.73
N ILE A 48 5.10 12.53 -5.38
CA ILE A 48 4.59 12.58 -4.01
C ILE A 48 5.49 11.78 -3.06
N LYS A 49 5.96 10.59 -3.46
CA LYS A 49 6.89 9.78 -2.68
C LYS A 49 8.26 10.45 -2.51
N ASP A 50 8.80 11.02 -3.58
CA ASP A 50 10.11 11.67 -3.60
C ASP A 50 10.10 12.97 -2.77
N GLU A 51 8.99 13.72 -2.79
CA GLU A 51 8.74 14.85 -1.88
C GLU A 51 8.54 14.39 -0.43
N GLY A 52 7.95 13.21 -0.25
CA GLY A 52 7.68 12.60 1.04
C GLY A 52 6.71 13.41 1.91
N GLY A 53 6.90 13.35 3.22
CA GLY A 53 6.14 14.14 4.18
C GLY A 53 4.65 13.80 4.22
N GLU A 54 3.84 14.79 4.61
CA GLU A 54 2.41 14.57 4.92
C GLU A 54 1.60 14.09 3.71
N ALA A 55 1.89 14.60 2.51
CA ALA A 55 1.17 14.21 1.30
C ALA A 55 1.33 12.72 0.99
N TYR A 56 2.56 12.19 1.15
CA TYR A 56 2.83 10.77 0.99
C TYR A 56 2.20 9.93 2.11
N GLU A 57 2.31 10.37 3.36
CA GLU A 57 1.66 9.66 4.48
C GLU A 57 0.14 9.58 4.33
N GLN A 58 -0.51 10.66 3.90
CA GLN A 58 -1.93 10.66 3.62
C GLN A 58 -2.29 9.74 2.45
N LEU A 59 -1.48 9.70 1.40
CA LEU A 59 -1.68 8.80 0.27
C LEU A 59 -1.63 7.33 0.71
N ILE A 60 -0.56 6.96 1.41
CA ILE A 60 -0.37 5.61 1.94
C ILE A 60 -1.49 5.22 2.90
N ARG A 61 -1.92 6.14 3.77
CA ARG A 61 -3.04 5.93 4.67
C ARG A 61 -4.33 5.66 3.92
N ARG A 62 -4.72 6.51 2.96
CA ARG A 62 -5.95 6.32 2.16
C ARG A 62 -5.94 4.99 1.40
N MET A 63 -4.80 4.64 0.80
CA MET A 63 -4.64 3.36 0.11
C MET A 63 -4.82 2.17 1.06
N THR A 64 -4.19 2.23 2.23
CA THR A 64 -4.24 1.16 3.24
C THR A 64 -5.66 1.02 3.78
N GLU A 65 -6.31 2.12 4.18
CA GLU A 65 -7.69 2.12 4.67
C GLU A 65 -8.68 1.59 3.62
N HIS A 66 -8.54 2.02 2.36
CA HIS A 66 -9.37 1.51 1.27
C HIS A 66 -9.19 0.00 1.06
N ALA A 67 -7.94 -0.46 1.02
CA ALA A 67 -7.63 -1.87 0.82
C ALA A 67 -8.21 -2.74 1.94
N LEU A 68 -8.01 -2.32 3.20
CA LEU A 68 -8.58 -3.00 4.38
C LEU A 68 -10.12 -3.08 4.29
N ALA A 69 -10.77 -1.97 3.90
CA ALA A 69 -12.22 -1.95 3.72
C ALA A 69 -12.70 -2.91 2.62
N VAL A 70 -11.98 -3.02 1.50
CA VAL A 70 -12.32 -3.94 0.41
C VAL A 70 -12.22 -5.40 0.85
N VAL A 71 -11.17 -5.77 1.59
CA VAL A 71 -11.01 -7.14 2.11
C VAL A 71 -11.77 -7.38 3.42
N LYS A 72 -12.52 -6.39 3.90
CA LYS A 72 -13.32 -6.43 5.15
C LYS A 72 -12.46 -6.72 6.39
N LEU A 73 -11.22 -6.27 6.41
CA LEU A 73 -10.37 -6.29 7.59
C LEU A 73 -10.59 -5.03 8.45
N PRO A 74 -10.39 -5.10 9.78
CA PRO A 74 -10.42 -3.94 10.65
C PRO A 74 -9.40 -2.86 10.22
N LEU A 75 -9.73 -1.58 10.39
CA LEU A 75 -8.83 -0.46 10.03
C LEU A 75 -7.61 -0.36 10.96
N ASP A 76 -7.67 -0.97 12.13
CA ASP A 76 -6.59 -1.12 13.11
C ASP A 76 -5.77 -2.40 12.88
N THR A 77 -6.00 -3.13 11.78
CA THR A 77 -5.14 -4.25 11.40
C THR A 77 -3.70 -3.73 11.28
N PRO A 78 -2.72 -4.33 11.98
CA PRO A 78 -1.35 -3.83 12.07
C PRO A 78 -0.54 -4.13 10.80
N ILE A 79 -1.06 -3.67 9.66
CA ILE A 79 -0.42 -3.74 8.34
C ILE A 79 -0.46 -2.37 7.68
N ARG A 80 0.55 -2.10 6.86
CA ARG A 80 0.65 -0.88 6.08
C ARG A 80 1.01 -1.21 4.64
N LEU A 81 0.41 -0.51 3.69
CA LEU A 81 0.80 -0.63 2.29
C LEU A 81 1.89 0.38 1.95
N SER A 82 2.81 -0.01 1.09
CA SER A 82 3.87 0.87 0.60
C SER A 82 3.99 0.76 -0.91
N LEU A 83 4.62 1.77 -1.50
CA LEU A 83 4.81 1.89 -2.93
C LEU A 83 6.28 1.69 -3.28
N ASP A 84 6.56 0.68 -4.09
CA ASP A 84 7.87 0.46 -4.69
C ASP A 84 7.85 0.83 -6.19
N PHE A 85 8.92 1.47 -6.64
CA PHE A 85 9.08 1.85 -8.04
C PHE A 85 10.33 1.16 -8.56
N ALA A 86 10.13 0.06 -9.29
CA ALA A 86 11.18 -0.59 -10.05
C ALA A 86 11.80 0.43 -11.00
N GLY A 87 13.03 0.86 -10.71
CA GLY A 87 13.70 1.98 -11.39
C GLY A 87 14.15 3.13 -10.48
N GLY A 88 14.11 2.96 -9.15
CA GLY A 88 14.85 3.82 -8.23
C GLY A 88 16.34 3.79 -8.59
N VAL A 89 16.79 4.81 -9.33
CA VAL A 89 18.20 5.10 -9.55
C VAL A 89 18.85 5.17 -8.17
N LYS A 90 19.86 4.32 -7.95
CA LYS A 90 20.90 4.58 -6.95
C LYS A 90 21.50 5.95 -7.30
N GLY A 91 21.01 6.99 -6.64
CA GLY A 91 21.65 8.30 -6.57
C GLY A 91 22.48 8.37 -5.32
#